data_AF-A0A392Q421-F1
#
_entry.id   AF-A0A392Q421-F1
#
_cell.length_a   1.000
_cell.length_b   1.000
_cell.length_c   1.000
_cell.angle_alpha   90.00
_cell.angle_beta   90.00
_cell.angle_gamma   90.00
#
_symmetry.space_group_name_H-M   'P 1'
#
loop_
_entity.id
_entity.type
_entity.pdbx_description
1 polymer ?
#
loop_
_entity_poly.entity_id
_entity_poly.type
_entity_poly.pdbx_seq_one_letter_code
_entity_poly.pdbx_strand_id
1 'polypeptide(L)' 'WCGDKIDRRSTTEFVFKLEGAQISWSSKKQSIVAVSSCETEYVAGCAAACQAVWLQQVSEE' A
#
# COMPACT_ATOMS: atom_id res chain seq x y z
N TRP A 1 10.58 4.35 15.94
CA TRP A 1 9.15 4.65 15.73
C TRP A 1 8.91 6.13 15.93
N CYS A 2 9.24 6.94 14.93
CA CYS A 2 9.02 8.39 14.98
C CYS A 2 8.79 8.86 13.55
N GLY A 3 7.55 9.22 13.23
CA GLY A 3 7.18 9.74 11.92
C GLY A 3 6.07 10.77 12.00
N ASP A 4 5.08 10.57 12.87
CA ASP A 4 3.95 11.48 12.97
C ASP A 4 3.53 11.64 14.44
N LYS A 5 3.96 12.74 15.09
CA LYS A 5 3.64 13.03 16.51
C LYS A 5 2.18 13.46 16.71
N ILE A 6 1.48 13.80 15.63
CA ILE A 6 0.12 14.34 15.65
C ILE A 6 -0.90 13.21 15.48
N ASP A 7 -0.66 12.30 14.53
CA ASP A 7 -1.68 11.33 14.13
C ASP A 7 -1.26 9.86 14.32
N ARG A 8 0.03 9.55 14.53
CA ARG A 8 0.56 8.16 14.61
C ARG A 8 0.18 7.23 13.44
N ARG A 9 -0.44 7.75 12.38
CA ARG A 9 -0.81 6.98 11.18
C ARG A 9 0.41 6.73 10.32
N SER A 10 0.60 5.47 9.95
CA SER A 10 1.67 5.04 9.06
C SER A 10 1.30 5.35 7.61
N THR A 11 2.31 5.47 6.75
CA THR A 11 2.10 5.60 5.30
C THR A 11 2.09 4.20 4.70
N THR A 12 1.05 3.88 3.93
CA THR A 12 1.03 2.70 3.07
C THR A 12 1.50 3.11 1.70
N GLU A 13 2.47 2.37 1.18
CA GLU A 13 3.03 2.61 -0.13
C GLU A 13 3.25 1.29 -0.86
N PHE A 14 2.96 1.28 -2.16
CA PHE A 14 3.19 0.15 -3.03
C PHE A 14 3.60 0.64 -4.43
N VAL A 15 4.37 -0.20 -5.12
CA VAL A 15 4.80 0.05 -6.50
C VAL A 15 4.74 -1.26 -7.27
N PHE A 16 3.95 -1.28 -8.35
CA PHE A 16 3.88 -2.36 -9.33
C PHE A 16 4.71 -1.98 -10.56
N LYS A 17 5.56 -2.91 -10.99
CA LYS A 17 6.39 -2.78 -12.19
C LYS A 17 6.08 -3.91 -13.16
N LEU A 18 6.03 -3.58 -14.44
CA LEU A 18 5.93 -4.52 -15.55
C LEU A 18 7.10 -4.26 -16.49
N GLU A 19 7.91 -5.29 -16.75
CA GLU A 19 9.09 -5.19 -17.63
C GLU A 19 10.05 -4.02 -17.29
N GLY A 20 10.15 -3.69 -15.99
CA GLY A 20 10.97 -2.58 -15.51
C GLY A 20 10.30 -1.20 -15.55
N ALA A 21 9.17 -1.07 -16.25
CA ALA A 21 8.34 0.14 -16.25
C ALA A 21 7.40 0.15 -15.03
N GLN A 22 7.23 1.31 -14.41
CA GLN A 22 6.33 1.48 -13.26
C GLN A 22 4.90 1.71 -13.75
N ILE A 23 4.04 0.72 -13.57
CA ILE A 23 2.67 0.72 -14.13
C ILE A 23 1.62 1.21 -13.13
N SER A 24 1.86 1.02 -11.82
CA SER A 24 0.93 1.46 -10.79
C SER A 24 1.66 1.73 -9.49
N TRP A 25 1.30 2.81 -8.81
CA TRP A 25 1.89 3.16 -7.52
C TRP A 25 0.91 3.96 -6.69
N SER A 26 1.03 3.86 -5.38
CA SER A 26 0.32 4.70 -4.44
C SER A 26 1.18 4.94 -3.22
N SER A 27 1.11 6.16 -2.69
CA SER A 27 1.64 6.51 -1.38
C SER A 27 0.54 7.27 -0.67
N LYS A 28 -0.09 6.62 0.31
CA LYS A 28 -1.25 7.16 1.02
C LYS A 28 -1.06 6.95 2.51
N LYS A 29 -1.27 8.02 3.28
CA LYS A 29 -1.36 7.92 4.73
C LYS A 29 -2.54 7.00 5.08
N GLN A 30 -2.27 5.96 5.87
CA GLN A 30 -3.31 5.04 6.32
C GLN A 30 -4.42 5.84 6.99
N SER A 31 -5.68 5.47 6.76
CA SER A 31 -6.81 6.07 7.47
C SER A 31 -6.84 5.63 8.93
N ILE A 32 -6.26 4.46 9.22
CA ILE A 32 -6.20 3.84 10.54
C ILE A 32 -4.86 4.11 11.22
N VAL A 33 -4.90 4.25 12.55
CA VAL A 33 -3.71 4.27 13.39
C VAL A 33 -3.36 2.83 13.71
N ALA A 34 -2.39 2.27 13.00
CA ALA A 34 -1.95 0.92 13.27
C ALA A 34 -1.28 0.82 14.65
N VAL A 35 -1.68 -0.17 15.43
CA VAL A 35 -1.20 -0.35 16.81
C VAL A 35 0.16 -1.06 16.83
N SER A 36 0.56 -1.69 15.72
CA SER A 36 1.83 -2.43 15.57
C SER A 36 2.40 -2.35 14.15
N SER A 37 3.69 -2.68 13.99
CA SER A 37 4.34 -2.82 12.67
C SER A 37 3.64 -3.87 11.82
N CYS A 38 3.30 -5.00 12.42
CA CYS A 38 2.63 -6.10 11.74
C CYS A 38 1.29 -5.64 11.13
N GLU A 39 0.52 -4.84 11.87
CA GLU A 39 -0.73 -4.27 11.35
C GLU A 39 -0.47 -3.29 10.20
N THR A 40 0.56 -2.44 10.28
CA THR A 40 0.92 -1.55 9.16
C THR A 40 1.32 -2.32 7.90
N GLU A 41 2.11 -3.38 8.07
CA GLU A 41 2.61 -4.24 6.98
C GLU A 41 1.45 -5.05 6.38
N TYR A 42 0.54 -5.54 7.22
CA TYR A 42 -0.67 -6.23 6.80
C TYR A 42 -1.57 -5.32 5.96
N VAL A 43 -1.85 -4.09 6.42
CA VAL A 43 -2.67 -3.11 5.69
C VAL A 43 -2.02 -2.75 4.35
N ALA A 44 -0.71 -2.56 4.32
CA ALA A 44 0.02 -2.33 3.09
C ALA A 44 -0.04 -3.52 2.13
N GLY A 45 0.10 -4.74 2.65
CA GLY A 45 -0.04 -5.99 1.89
C GLY A 45 -1.44 -6.17 1.31
N CYS A 46 -2.49 -5.90 2.08
CA CYS A 46 -3.87 -5.94 1.59
C CYS A 46 -4.12 -4.93 0.47
N ALA A 47 -3.62 -3.69 0.61
CA ALA A 47 -3.75 -2.66 -0.42
C ALA A 47 -3.04 -3.06 -1.72
N ALA A 48 -1.82 -3.60 -1.61
CA ALA A 48 -1.08 -4.13 -2.74
C ALA A 48 -1.83 -5.33 -3.38
N ALA A 49 -2.34 -6.28 -2.59
CA ALA A 49 -3.06 -7.44 -3.09
C ALA A 49 -4.34 -7.04 -3.86
N CYS A 50 -5.14 -6.11 -3.32
CA CYS A 50 -6.30 -5.56 -4.03
C CYS A 50 -5.89 -4.92 -5.36
N GLN A 51 -4.81 -4.16 -5.38
CA GLN A 51 -4.31 -3.54 -6.61
C GLN A 51 -3.82 -4.58 -7.62
N ALA A 52 -3.18 -5.65 -7.16
CA ALA A 52 -2.72 -6.73 -8.01
C ALA A 52 -3.89 -7.48 -8.66
N VAL A 53 -4.95 -7.78 -7.90
CA VAL A 53 -6.17 -8.40 -8.43
C VAL A 53 -6.85 -7.47 -9.44
N TRP A 54 -6.94 -6.18 -9.15
CA TRP A 54 -7.48 -5.20 -10.10
C TRP A 54 -6.66 -5.13 -11.39
N LEU A 55 -5.33 -5.10 -11.28
CA LEU A 55 -4.42 -5.12 -12.42
C LEU A 55 -4.55 -6.40 -13.26
N GLN A 56 -4.81 -7.54 -12.62
CA GLN A 56 -5.08 -8.79 -13.31
C GLN A 56 -6.39 -8.69 -14.11
N GLN A 57 -7.46 -8.25 -13.47
CA GLN A 57 -8.77 -8.11 -14.12
C GLN A 57 -8.73 -7.14 -15.32
N VAL A 58 -8.06 -5.99 -15.20
CA VAL A 58 -7.94 -5.02 -16.30
C VAL A 58 -6.99 -5.49 -17.40
N SER A 59 -6.10 -6.45 -17.13
CA SER A 59 -5.20 -7.04 -18.14
C SER A 59 -5.83 -8.19 -18.91
N GLU A 60 -6.90 -8.79 -18.39
CA GLU A 60 -7.67 -9.85 -19.03
C GLU A 60 -8.80 -9.29 -19.94
N GLU A 61 -9.03 -7.97 -19.92
CA GLU A 61 -9.95 -7.24 -20.81
C GLU A 61 -9.22 -6.70 -22.05
#